data_AF-A0A354W6V6-F1
#
_entry.id   AF-A0A354W6V6-F1
#
_cell.length_a   1.000
_cell.length_b   1.000
_cell.length_c   1.000
_cell.angle_alpha   90.00
_cell.angle_beta   90.00
_cell.angle_gamma   90.00
#
_symmetry.space_group_name_H-M   'P 1'
#
loop_
_entity.id
_entity.type
_entity.pdbx_description
1 polymer ?
#
loop_
_entity_poly.entity_id
_entity_poly.type
_entity_poly.pdbx_seq_one_letter_code
_entity_poly.pdbx_strand_id
1 'polypeptide(L)'
;MNVFETSANGNLHAVKKDFKKSEQHSTVSINTKKRRQTIIGFGGAFTESTAHNINLLSPENRTEIIDAYFGEEGAAYSLTRTHMNSCDFSVANYSYTPVEGDTALEHFSIDPDRADILPMIKDAQAVSKEGFKIFGSPWTAAPWMKDNNNYVGGKLKKEYYDTWALFFSK
;
A
#
# COMPACT_ATOMS: atom_id res chain seq x y z
N MET A 1 9.70 -17.94 25.04
CA MET A 1 8.47 -17.54 24.31
C MET A 1 8.33 -16.06 24.51
N ASN A 2 8.27 -15.29 23.42
CA ASN A 2 7.97 -13.86 23.49
C ASN A 2 6.46 -13.72 23.33
N VAL A 3 5.83 -12.97 24.22
CA VAL A 3 4.39 -12.68 24.16
C VAL A 3 4.24 -11.19 24.19
N PHE A 4 3.46 -10.68 23.25
CA PHE A 4 3.16 -9.27 23.12
C PHE A 4 1.68 -9.08 23.38
N GLU A 5 1.33 -8.07 24.18
CA GLU A 5 -0.05 -7.74 24.50
C GLU A 5 -0.38 -6.34 24.00
N THR A 6 -1.48 -6.25 23.25
CA THR A 6 -2.18 -5.01 22.96
C THR A 6 -3.59 -5.13 23.52
N SER A 7 -4.06 -4.12 24.26
CA SER A 7 -5.38 -4.15 24.91
C SER A 7 -6.11 -2.83 24.73
N ALA A 8 -7.45 -2.89 24.71
CA ALA A 8 -8.30 -1.68 24.65
C ALA A 8 -8.08 -0.76 25.88
N ASN A 9 -7.57 -1.29 26.98
CA ASN A 9 -7.25 -0.54 28.19
C ASN A 9 -5.87 0.16 28.12
N GLY A 10 -5.17 0.09 26.98
CA GLY A 10 -3.97 0.88 26.73
C GLY A 10 -2.64 0.14 26.77
N ASN A 11 -2.61 -1.19 26.85
CA ASN A 11 -1.36 -1.90 26.59
C ASN A 11 -1.06 -1.81 25.09
N LEU A 12 0.14 -1.35 24.74
CA LEU A 12 0.57 -1.15 23.35
C LEU A 12 1.83 -1.98 23.13
N HIS A 13 1.69 -3.15 22.50
CA HIS A 13 2.80 -4.05 22.18
C HIS A 13 3.71 -4.38 23.38
N ALA A 14 3.14 -4.47 24.58
CA ALA A 14 3.90 -4.68 25.80
C ALA A 14 4.39 -6.14 25.89
N VAL A 15 5.68 -6.34 26.18
CA VAL A 15 6.23 -7.68 26.40
C VAL A 15 5.67 -8.24 27.71
N LYS A 16 4.92 -9.33 27.63
CA LYS A 16 4.36 -10.03 28.79
C LYS A 16 5.29 -11.15 29.21
N LYS A 17 5.77 -11.10 30.45
CA LYS A 17 6.68 -12.10 31.03
C LYS A 17 6.07 -12.87 32.21
N ASP A 18 5.12 -12.25 32.91
CA ASP A 18 4.54 -12.80 34.13
C ASP A 18 3.29 -13.63 33.85
N PHE A 19 3.49 -14.92 33.59
CA PHE A 19 2.40 -15.88 33.40
C PHE A 19 2.14 -16.67 34.67
N LYS A 20 0.89 -16.70 35.13
CA LYS A 20 0.43 -17.59 36.20
C LYS A 20 -0.37 -18.74 35.61
N LYS A 21 -0.02 -19.96 36.00
CA LYS A 21 -0.79 -21.14 35.61
C LYS A 21 -2.13 -21.13 36.35
N SER A 22 -3.22 -21.25 35.60
CA SER A 22 -4.57 -21.38 36.15
C SER A 22 -4.98 -22.85 36.18
N GLU A 23 -5.63 -23.28 37.27
CA GLU A 23 -6.29 -24.59 37.38
C GLU A 23 -7.43 -24.71 36.34
N GLN A 24 -8.14 -23.61 36.08
CA GLN A 24 -9.14 -23.50 35.02
C GLN A 24 -8.49 -22.94 33.76
N HIS A 25 -8.20 -23.80 32.79
CA HIS A 25 -7.57 -23.40 31.53
C HIS A 25 -8.17 -24.12 30.33
N SER A 26 -8.13 -23.44 29.18
CA SER A 26 -8.40 -24.06 27.88
C SER A 26 -7.07 -24.49 27.24
N THR A 27 -7.09 -25.60 26.51
CA THR A 27 -5.91 -26.08 25.78
C THR A 27 -6.04 -25.77 24.30
N VAL A 28 -5.05 -25.05 23.77
CA VAL A 28 -4.86 -24.85 22.32
C VAL A 28 -3.69 -25.69 21.87
N SER A 29 -3.86 -26.46 20.80
CA SER A 29 -2.80 -27.32 20.24
C SER A 29 -2.55 -27.02 18.76
N ILE A 30 -1.31 -27.15 18.33
CA ILE A 30 -0.86 -26.86 16.96
C ILE A 30 -0.48 -28.18 16.29
N ASN A 31 -1.10 -28.49 15.14
CA ASN A 31 -0.72 -29.63 14.31
C ASN A 31 0.14 -29.19 13.11
N THR A 32 1.46 -29.28 13.26
CA THR A 32 2.44 -28.84 12.25
C THR A 32 2.47 -29.71 10.98
N LYS A 33 1.80 -30.88 10.98
CA LYS A 33 1.66 -31.74 9.80
C LYS A 33 0.51 -31.31 8.87
N LYS A 34 -0.44 -30.52 9.37
CA LYS A 34 -1.59 -30.01 8.59
C LYS A 34 -1.29 -28.59 8.08
N ARG A 35 -0.58 -28.49 6.96
CA ARG A 35 -0.25 -27.20 6.32
C ARG A 35 -1.49 -26.59 5.63
N ARG A 36 -1.53 -25.25 5.57
CA ARG A 36 -2.52 -24.46 4.83
C ARG A 36 -1.80 -23.51 3.87
N GLN A 37 -2.38 -22.33 3.60
CA GLN A 37 -1.81 -21.34 2.70
C GLN A 37 -0.48 -20.76 3.21
N THR A 38 0.37 -20.35 2.28
CA THR A 38 1.50 -19.47 2.56
C THR A 38 1.01 -18.03 2.72
N ILE A 39 1.46 -17.35 3.77
CA ILE A 39 1.17 -15.92 3.96
C ILE A 39 2.21 -15.11 3.17
N ILE A 40 1.73 -14.21 2.31
CA ILE A 40 2.61 -13.43 1.41
C ILE A 40 3.13 -12.13 2.03
N GLY A 41 2.47 -11.63 3.08
CA GLY A 41 2.86 -10.45 3.85
C GLY A 41 1.65 -9.72 4.44
N PHE A 42 1.93 -8.64 5.18
CA PHE A 42 0.96 -7.71 5.75
C PHE A 42 1.46 -6.27 5.56
N GLY A 43 0.56 -5.30 5.47
CA GLY A 43 0.95 -3.89 5.42
C GLY A 43 -0.19 -2.95 5.02
N GLY A 44 0.16 -1.85 4.35
CA GLY A 44 -0.74 -0.74 4.03
C GLY A 44 -0.60 -0.22 2.60
N ALA A 45 -1.30 0.87 2.29
CA ALA A 45 -1.28 1.49 0.97
C ALA A 45 -0.47 2.79 0.96
N PHE A 46 0.37 2.95 -0.05
CA PHE A 46 0.98 4.22 -0.44
C PHE A 46 -0.01 4.99 -1.30
N THR A 47 -0.83 5.84 -0.66
CA THR A 47 -1.73 6.77 -1.35
C THR A 47 -1.15 8.19 -1.38
N GLU A 48 -1.58 9.00 -2.33
CA GLU A 48 -1.22 10.42 -2.40
C GLU A 48 -1.56 11.15 -1.07
N SER A 49 -2.73 10.89 -0.49
CA SER A 49 -3.10 11.45 0.83
C SER A 49 -2.14 11.02 1.95
N THR A 50 -1.69 9.76 1.95
CA THR A 50 -0.71 9.29 2.93
C THR A 50 0.63 10.02 2.74
N ALA A 51 1.11 10.10 1.50
CA ALA A 51 2.37 10.78 1.19
C ALA A 51 2.30 12.28 1.52
N HIS A 52 1.18 12.94 1.16
CA HIS A 52 0.90 14.33 1.49
C HIS A 52 0.94 14.58 3.00
N ASN A 53 0.22 13.78 3.80
CA ASN A 53 0.19 13.94 5.25
C ASN A 53 1.58 13.77 5.88
N ILE A 54 2.37 12.80 5.40
CA ILE A 54 3.73 12.56 5.92
C ILE A 54 4.68 13.69 5.47
N ASN A 55 4.49 14.27 4.28
CA ASN A 55 5.27 15.41 3.79
C ASN A 55 5.03 16.71 4.59
N LEU A 56 3.92 16.82 5.33
CA LEU A 56 3.62 17.97 6.19
C LEU A 56 4.33 17.91 7.55
N LEU A 57 4.95 16.77 7.88
CA LEU A 57 5.65 16.57 9.15
C LEU A 57 7.09 17.08 9.09
N SER A 58 7.71 17.25 10.27
CA SER A 58 9.16 17.45 10.32
C SER A 58 9.90 16.20 9.83
N PRO A 59 11.16 16.34 9.35
CA PRO A 59 11.96 15.20 8.93
C PRO A 59 12.09 14.10 9.98
N GLU A 60 12.17 14.48 11.26
CA GLU A 60 12.28 13.55 12.39
C GLU A 60 11.00 12.73 12.54
N ASN A 61 9.84 13.38 12.58
CA ASN A 61 8.54 12.71 12.72
C ASN A 61 8.20 11.86 11.49
N ARG A 62 8.59 12.30 10.28
CA ARG A 62 8.50 11.48 9.07
C ARG A 62 9.30 10.19 9.23
N THR A 63 10.55 10.30 9.67
CA THR A 63 11.44 9.16 9.86
C THR A 63 10.87 8.19 10.90
N GLU A 64 10.39 8.70 12.04
CA GLU A 64 9.76 7.89 13.09
C GLU A 64 8.57 7.08 12.58
N ILE A 65 7.71 7.66 11.74
CA ILE A 65 6.57 6.94 11.15
C ILE A 65 7.02 5.87 10.15
N ILE A 66 8.00 6.19 9.30
CA ILE A 66 8.52 5.24 8.31
C ILE A 66 9.20 4.06 9.03
N ASP A 67 10.01 4.32 10.04
CA ASP A 67 10.63 3.28 10.87
C ASP A 67 9.59 2.45 11.64
N ALA A 68 8.55 3.09 12.19
CA ALA A 68 7.48 2.38 12.90
C ALA A 68 6.73 1.38 11.99
N TYR A 69 6.55 1.69 10.70
CA TYR A 69 5.87 0.78 9.77
C TYR A 69 6.81 -0.21 9.08
N PHE A 70 8.01 0.22 8.68
CA PHE A 70 8.88 -0.53 7.77
C PHE A 70 10.20 -0.98 8.39
N GLY A 71 10.65 -0.34 9.47
CA GLY A 71 11.88 -0.66 10.17
C GLY A 71 11.82 -2.02 10.88
N GLU A 72 13.00 -2.60 11.14
CA GLU A 72 13.16 -3.92 11.77
C GLU A 72 12.55 -3.99 13.18
N GLU A 73 12.66 -2.91 13.95
CA GLU A 73 12.09 -2.79 15.30
C GLU A 73 10.62 -2.34 15.31
N GLY A 74 10.05 -2.07 14.12
CA GLY A 74 8.67 -1.63 13.93
C GLY A 74 7.72 -2.78 13.57
N ALA A 75 6.66 -2.43 12.83
CA ALA A 75 5.68 -3.40 12.33
C ALA A 75 6.21 -4.27 11.17
N ALA A 76 7.36 -3.92 10.60
CA ALA A 76 8.03 -4.62 9.50
C ALA A 76 7.05 -5.02 8.36
N TYR A 77 6.32 -4.04 7.84
CA TYR A 77 5.40 -4.23 6.72
C TYR A 77 6.10 -4.91 5.53
N SER A 78 5.46 -5.96 5.01
CA SER A 78 6.00 -6.88 4.01
C SER A 78 5.13 -7.00 2.75
N LEU A 79 3.92 -6.44 2.77
CA LEU A 79 3.04 -6.34 1.61
C LEU A 79 2.35 -4.98 1.58
N THR A 80 2.58 -4.23 0.52
CA THR A 80 2.02 -2.90 0.31
C THR A 80 1.25 -2.80 -0.99
N ARG A 81 0.43 -1.76 -1.08
CA ARG A 81 -0.34 -1.41 -2.27
C ARG A 81 0.01 0.00 -2.72
N THR A 82 0.02 0.25 -4.02
CA THR A 82 -0.07 1.61 -4.57
C THR A 82 -1.19 1.72 -5.59
N HIS A 83 -1.67 2.94 -5.82
CA HIS A 83 -2.65 3.21 -6.85
C HIS A 83 -1.98 3.54 -8.18
N MET A 84 -2.69 3.28 -9.27
CA MET A 84 -2.27 3.70 -10.61
C MET A 84 -3.30 4.73 -11.09
N ASN A 85 -2.85 5.89 -11.58
CA ASN A 85 -3.66 7.12 -11.70
C ASN A 85 -4.11 7.62 -10.32
N SER A 86 -5.00 8.62 -10.28
CA SER A 86 -5.60 9.07 -9.03
C SER A 86 -6.56 8.03 -8.41
N CYS A 87 -6.78 8.18 -7.11
CA CYS A 87 -7.85 7.49 -6.38
C CYS A 87 -8.73 8.48 -5.60
N ASP A 88 -9.67 7.99 -4.81
CA ASP A 88 -10.47 8.78 -3.86
C ASP A 88 -9.62 9.40 -2.73
N PHE A 89 -8.43 8.86 -2.49
CA PHE A 89 -7.40 9.41 -1.59
C PHE A 89 -6.32 10.21 -2.36
N SER A 90 -6.67 10.76 -3.51
CA SER A 90 -5.86 11.74 -4.24
C SER A 90 -6.38 13.16 -4.03
N VAL A 91 -5.49 14.16 -4.09
CA VAL A 91 -5.87 15.57 -3.91
C VAL A 91 -6.58 16.14 -5.15
N ALA A 92 -6.41 15.48 -6.30
CA ALA A 92 -7.10 15.77 -7.55
C ALA A 92 -7.27 14.50 -8.40
N ASN A 93 -8.16 14.56 -9.38
CA ASN A 93 -8.25 13.51 -10.40
C ASN A 93 -7.15 13.71 -11.45
N TYR A 94 -6.40 12.65 -11.74
CA TYR A 94 -5.37 12.62 -12.77
C TYR A 94 -5.23 11.24 -13.39
N SER A 95 -4.57 11.17 -14.53
CA SER A 95 -4.14 9.92 -15.14
C SER A 95 -2.72 10.05 -15.68
N TYR A 96 -1.98 8.95 -15.76
CA TYR A 96 -0.67 8.94 -16.41
C TYR A 96 -0.73 9.07 -17.93
N THR A 97 -1.93 9.12 -18.52
CA THR A 97 -2.14 9.20 -19.97
C THR A 97 -2.92 10.48 -20.32
N PRO A 98 -2.30 11.66 -20.15
CA PRO A 98 -3.01 12.94 -20.22
C PRO A 98 -3.43 13.34 -21.65
N VAL A 99 -2.81 12.76 -22.68
CA VAL A 99 -3.10 13.08 -24.09
C VAL A 99 -4.20 12.17 -24.62
N GLU A 100 -5.31 12.77 -25.06
CA GLU A 100 -6.43 12.05 -25.67
C GLU A 100 -6.03 11.44 -27.02
N GLY A 101 -6.44 10.18 -27.24
CA GLY A 101 -6.15 9.46 -28.48
C GLY A 101 -4.72 8.90 -28.58
N ASP A 102 -3.87 9.10 -27.57
CA ASP A 102 -2.52 8.53 -27.50
C ASP A 102 -2.57 7.02 -27.20
N THR A 103 -3.02 6.24 -28.18
CA THR A 103 -3.22 4.80 -28.04
C THR A 103 -1.91 4.01 -27.91
N ALA A 104 -0.78 4.61 -28.30
CA ALA A 104 0.57 4.06 -28.15
C ALA A 104 1.24 4.44 -26.82
N LEU A 105 0.61 5.31 -26.02
CA LEU A 105 1.10 5.79 -24.74
C LEU A 105 2.51 6.39 -24.85
N GLU A 106 2.71 7.24 -25.86
CA GLU A 106 3.97 7.98 -26.08
C GLU A 106 4.20 9.06 -25.01
N HIS A 107 3.12 9.62 -24.47
CA HIS A 107 3.12 10.66 -23.45
C HIS A 107 2.79 10.12 -22.06
N PHE A 108 2.91 8.81 -21.86
CA PHE A 108 2.71 8.21 -20.54
C PHE A 108 3.71 8.80 -19.53
N SER A 109 3.21 9.28 -18.39
CA SER A 109 4.09 9.81 -17.34
C SER A 109 3.50 9.61 -15.94
N ILE A 110 4.36 9.15 -15.04
CA ILE A 110 4.10 9.07 -13.59
C ILE A 110 4.49 10.37 -12.85
N ASP A 111 4.69 11.48 -13.56
CA ASP A 111 5.08 12.75 -12.94
C ASP A 111 4.20 13.19 -11.75
N PRO A 112 2.87 12.96 -11.73
CA PRO A 112 2.05 13.26 -10.55
C PRO A 112 2.56 12.62 -9.25
N ASP A 113 3.15 11.41 -9.33
CA ASP A 113 3.56 10.64 -8.15
C ASP A 113 5.03 10.90 -7.74
N ARG A 114 5.79 11.64 -8.56
CA ARG A 114 7.24 11.82 -8.36
C ARG A 114 7.58 12.65 -7.14
N ALA A 115 6.70 13.58 -6.76
CA ALA A 115 6.96 14.53 -5.69
C ALA A 115 6.67 13.95 -4.29
N ASP A 116 5.84 12.91 -4.20
CA ASP A 116 5.29 12.47 -2.91
C ASP A 116 5.30 10.94 -2.71
N ILE A 117 4.56 10.18 -3.52
CA ILE A 117 4.40 8.72 -3.39
C ILE A 117 5.74 8.04 -3.62
N LEU A 118 6.46 8.42 -4.70
CA LEU A 118 7.72 7.78 -5.05
C LEU A 118 8.82 8.00 -3.97
N PRO A 119 9.04 9.22 -3.43
CA PRO A 119 9.91 9.42 -2.28
C PRO A 119 9.50 8.58 -1.06
N MET A 120 8.21 8.54 -0.72
CA MET A 120 7.73 7.75 0.42
C MET A 120 8.03 6.25 0.28
N ILE A 121 7.82 5.69 -0.93
CA ILE A 121 8.16 4.29 -1.21
C ILE A 121 9.66 4.04 -1.05
N LYS A 122 10.50 4.96 -1.52
CA LYS A 122 11.97 4.85 -1.41
C LYS A 122 12.44 4.94 0.04
N ASP A 123 11.87 5.83 0.84
CA ASP A 123 12.17 5.93 2.27
C ASP A 123 11.83 4.61 2.99
N ALA A 124 10.65 4.06 2.71
CA ALA A 124 10.23 2.76 3.23
C ALA A 124 11.17 1.62 2.80
N GLN A 125 11.62 1.62 1.54
CA GLN A 125 12.58 0.62 1.03
C GLN A 125 13.94 0.72 1.73
N ALA A 126 14.39 1.93 2.06
CA ALA A 126 15.69 2.15 2.69
C ALA A 126 15.78 1.55 4.10
N VAL A 127 14.66 1.53 4.85
CA VAL A 127 14.62 1.03 6.24
C VAL A 127 14.11 -0.40 6.34
N SER A 128 13.46 -0.92 5.30
CA SER A 128 12.92 -2.28 5.28
C SER A 128 14.01 -3.31 5.01
N LYS A 129 14.51 -3.93 6.09
CA LYS A 129 15.62 -4.90 6.03
C LYS A 129 15.34 -6.12 5.16
N GLU A 130 14.16 -6.72 5.31
CA GLU A 130 13.74 -7.90 4.54
C GLU A 130 13.04 -7.53 3.22
N GLY A 131 12.86 -6.22 2.98
CA GLY A 131 12.08 -5.68 1.88
C GLY A 131 10.57 -5.96 2.02
N PHE A 132 9.82 -5.48 1.03
CA PHE A 132 8.38 -5.72 0.93
C PHE A 132 7.95 -5.92 -0.52
N LYS A 133 6.83 -6.61 -0.71
CA LYS A 133 6.16 -6.69 -1.99
C LYS A 133 5.24 -5.49 -2.16
N ILE A 134 5.15 -4.98 -3.38
CA ILE A 134 4.20 -3.93 -3.76
C ILE A 134 3.34 -4.42 -4.91
N PHE A 135 2.04 -4.13 -4.87
CA PHE A 135 1.15 -4.32 -6.02
C PHE A 135 0.44 -3.02 -6.38
N GLY A 136 0.33 -2.77 -7.68
CA GLY A 136 -0.42 -1.64 -8.24
C GLY A 136 -1.86 -2.02 -8.57
N SER A 137 -2.78 -1.10 -8.36
CA SER A 137 -4.18 -1.28 -8.81
C SER A 137 -4.76 0.05 -9.28
N PRO A 138 -5.30 0.15 -10.50
CA PRO A 138 -5.97 1.37 -10.96
C PRO A 138 -7.39 1.47 -10.41
N TRP A 139 -7.87 2.69 -10.21
CA TRP A 139 -9.30 2.95 -9.91
C TRP A 139 -10.10 3.13 -11.19
N THR A 140 -9.52 3.80 -12.18
CA THR A 140 -10.17 4.09 -13.46
C THR A 140 -9.14 4.28 -14.57
N ALA A 141 -9.54 3.92 -15.80
CA ALA A 141 -8.88 4.40 -17.00
C ALA A 141 -9.09 5.91 -17.18
N ALA A 142 -8.26 6.54 -18.01
CA ALA A 142 -8.41 7.95 -18.34
C ALA A 142 -9.78 8.23 -19.00
N PRO A 143 -10.37 9.42 -18.79
CA PRO A 143 -11.68 9.77 -19.33
C PRO A 143 -11.85 9.47 -20.82
N TRP A 144 -10.85 9.79 -21.66
CA TRP A 144 -10.91 9.59 -23.10
C TRP A 144 -11.03 8.12 -23.53
N MET A 145 -10.63 7.17 -22.66
CA MET A 145 -10.79 5.73 -22.90
C MET A 145 -12.19 5.20 -22.56
N LYS A 146 -13.05 6.02 -21.95
CA LYS A 146 -14.33 5.59 -21.36
C LYS A 146 -15.53 6.11 -22.14
N ASP A 147 -16.63 5.37 -22.09
CA ASP A 147 -17.90 5.70 -22.79
C ASP A 147 -18.59 6.98 -22.28
N ASN A 148 -18.25 7.42 -21.07
CA ASN A 148 -18.83 8.58 -20.42
C ASN A 148 -17.88 9.78 -20.28
N ASN A 149 -16.64 9.67 -20.78
CA ASN A 149 -15.60 10.70 -20.66
C ASN A 149 -15.43 11.24 -19.24
N ASN A 150 -15.56 10.39 -18.21
CA ASN A 150 -15.49 10.80 -16.81
C ASN A 150 -14.67 9.80 -15.97
N TYR A 151 -13.99 10.28 -14.94
CA TYR A 151 -13.29 9.45 -13.96
C TYR A 151 -14.25 8.53 -13.19
N VAL A 152 -15.46 8.99 -12.89
CA VAL A 152 -16.45 8.22 -12.12
C VAL A 152 -17.46 7.52 -13.04
N GLY A 153 -17.76 6.25 -12.75
CA GLY A 153 -18.70 5.45 -13.53
C GLY A 153 -18.20 5.10 -14.93
N GLY A 154 -19.11 4.73 -15.83
CA GLY A 154 -18.78 4.39 -17.21
C GLY A 154 -18.03 3.07 -17.39
N LYS A 155 -17.69 2.74 -18.63
CA LYS A 155 -16.98 1.52 -19.03
C LYS A 155 -15.85 1.86 -19.98
N LEU A 156 -14.78 1.07 -19.91
CA LEU A 156 -13.71 1.10 -20.89
C LEU A 156 -14.29 0.73 -22.27
N LYS A 157 -14.07 1.59 -23.28
CA LYS A 157 -14.46 1.28 -24.65
C LYS A 157 -13.59 0.14 -25.19
N LYS A 158 -14.20 -0.80 -25.93
CA LYS A 158 -13.52 -2.00 -26.45
C LYS A 158 -12.30 -1.67 -27.30
N GLU A 159 -12.36 -0.58 -28.06
CA GLU A 159 -11.26 -0.08 -28.90
C GLU A 159 -10.00 0.27 -28.11
N TYR A 160 -10.10 0.53 -26.80
CA TYR A 160 -8.96 0.86 -25.95
C TYR A 160 -8.50 -0.29 -25.04
N TYR A 161 -8.96 -1.52 -25.27
CA TYR A 161 -8.53 -2.66 -24.44
C TYR A 161 -7.02 -2.91 -24.54
N ASP A 162 -6.46 -2.85 -25.75
CA ASP A 162 -5.03 -3.06 -25.98
C ASP A 162 -4.20 -1.92 -25.39
N THR A 163 -4.65 -0.67 -25.56
CA THR A 163 -4.03 0.50 -24.93
C THR A 163 -4.07 0.41 -23.41
N TRP A 164 -5.19 -0.02 -22.83
CA TRP A 164 -5.30 -0.19 -21.38
C TRP A 164 -4.46 -1.35 -20.87
N ALA A 165 -4.26 -2.42 -21.65
CA ALA A 165 -3.32 -3.47 -21.30
C ALA A 165 -1.86 -2.95 -21.35
N LEU A 166 -1.51 -2.16 -22.37
CA LEU A 166 -0.19 -1.52 -22.49
C LEU A 166 0.11 -0.59 -21.30
N PHE A 167 -0.90 0.13 -20.81
CA PHE A 167 -0.79 1.01 -19.64
C PHE A 167 -0.23 0.29 -18.39
N PHE A 168 -0.59 -0.98 -18.16
CA PHE A 168 -0.05 -1.73 -17.01
C PHE A 168 1.43 -2.11 -17.14
N SER A 169 2.00 -2.04 -18.35
CA SER A 169 3.38 -2.46 -18.63
C SER A 169 4.38 -1.32 -18.81
N LYS A 170 3.90 -0.07 -18.83
CA LYS A 170 4.72 1.14 -18.99
C LYS A 170 5.40 1.57 -17.69
#